data_AF-A0A955HEY0-F1
#
_entry.id   AF-A0A955HEY0-F1
#
_cell.length_a   1.000
_cell.length_b   1.000
_cell.length_c   1.000
_cell.angle_alpha   90.00
_cell.angle_beta   90.00
_cell.angle_gamma   90.00
#
_symmetry.space_group_name_H-M   'P 1'
#
loop_
_entity.id
_entity.type
_entity.pdbx_description
1 polymer ?
#
loop_
_entity_poly.entity_id
_entity_poly.type
_entity_poly.pdbx_seq_one_letter_code
_entity_poly.pdbx_strand_id
1 'polypeptide(L)'
;MIRTKDFLLFLLTTGFLVLAITATVVKGGANEAGSNKLANTLSSNSEQEVVYSATVSETETIDRKSRIIAMRQKILELGDHYISAQESESEPNIIEDEPSEEIAESEQISTDVQLCDGYSKVSVNWPMTGIMTAEREGARIVYTEDIQVVTVPVGATTTEQREKITENILLQLPIRTSPLSITSCINHDVIGVALDGSLIRNGDYTAYTIFEKHTHIGYALDGFPIYGRADDVVLDTCGGAMVGTAYRYYLSSDREGMIACFSGVPVQI
;
A
#
# COMPACT_ATOMS: atom_id res chain seq x y z
N MET A 1 4.24 -29.13 -54.45
CA MET A 1 5.46 -28.64 -55.11
C MET A 1 5.69 -27.22 -54.62
N ILE A 2 6.56 -27.06 -53.61
CA ILE A 2 6.81 -25.75 -52.98
C ILE A 2 7.52 -24.87 -54.01
N ARG A 3 6.99 -23.67 -54.27
CA ARG A 3 7.65 -22.71 -55.15
C ARG A 3 8.96 -22.29 -54.47
N THR A 4 10.05 -22.32 -55.21
CA THR A 4 11.40 -22.00 -54.72
C THR A 4 11.48 -20.64 -54.02
N LYS A 5 10.61 -19.69 -54.41
CA LYS A 5 10.46 -18.39 -53.76
C LYS A 5 9.96 -18.47 -52.31
N ASP A 6 8.99 -19.32 -52.03
CA ASP A 6 8.38 -19.44 -50.70
C ASP A 6 9.32 -20.19 -49.74
N PHE A 7 10.08 -21.15 -50.27
CA PHE A 7 11.14 -21.82 -49.50
C PHE A 7 12.26 -20.86 -49.08
N LEU A 8 12.65 -19.94 -49.98
CA LEU A 8 13.70 -18.96 -49.70
C LEU A 8 13.24 -17.93 -48.64
N LEU A 9 11.98 -17.47 -48.72
CA LEU A 9 11.40 -16.59 -47.71
C LEU A 9 11.31 -17.27 -46.34
N PHE A 10 10.90 -18.53 -46.29
CA PHE A 10 10.84 -19.29 -45.06
C PHE A 10 12.21 -19.49 -44.41
N LEU A 11 13.24 -19.78 -45.22
CA LEU A 11 14.61 -19.96 -44.73
C LEU A 11 15.20 -18.65 -44.20
N LEU A 12 14.88 -17.52 -44.84
CA LEU A 12 15.34 -16.19 -44.41
C LEU A 12 14.68 -15.78 -43.08
N THR A 13 13.37 -16.03 -42.90
CA THR A 13 12.67 -15.72 -41.64
C THR A 13 13.12 -16.63 -40.49
N THR A 14 13.28 -17.93 -40.71
CA THR A 14 13.83 -18.83 -39.68
C THR A 14 15.28 -18.49 -39.35
N GLY A 15 16.11 -18.14 -40.33
CA GLY A 15 17.48 -17.68 -40.09
C GLY A 15 17.53 -16.41 -39.24
N PHE A 16 16.66 -15.43 -39.51
CA PHE A 16 16.57 -14.20 -38.72
C PHE A 16 16.14 -14.47 -37.27
N LEU A 17 15.19 -15.39 -37.08
CA LEU A 17 14.68 -15.75 -35.76
C LEU A 17 15.75 -16.49 -34.92
N VAL A 18 16.51 -17.41 -35.51
CA VAL A 18 17.63 -18.08 -34.84
C VAL A 18 18.74 -17.09 -34.49
N LEU A 19 19.03 -16.13 -35.37
CA LEU A 19 20.03 -15.09 -35.12
C LEU A 19 19.59 -14.15 -33.98
N ALA A 20 18.30 -13.81 -33.91
CA ALA A 20 17.76 -13.01 -32.82
C ALA A 20 17.87 -13.72 -31.45
N ILE A 21 17.51 -15.01 -31.38
CA ILE A 21 17.60 -15.81 -30.13
C ILE A 21 19.07 -15.97 -29.69
N THR A 22 19.98 -16.25 -30.62
CA THR A 22 21.41 -16.39 -30.28
C THR A 22 22.02 -15.05 -29.81
N ALA A 23 21.61 -13.92 -30.38
CA ALA A 23 22.06 -12.61 -29.94
C ALA A 23 21.57 -12.25 -28.52
N THR A 24 20.33 -12.60 -28.14
CA THR A 24 19.84 -12.34 -26.78
C THR A 24 20.52 -13.22 -25.73
N VAL A 25 20.80 -14.49 -26.02
CA VAL A 25 21.48 -15.38 -25.06
C VAL A 25 22.93 -14.94 -24.81
N VAL A 26 23.67 -14.55 -25.85
CA VAL A 26 25.07 -14.10 -25.69
C VAL A 26 25.13 -12.75 -24.95
N LYS A 27 24.19 -11.85 -25.20
CA LYS A 27 24.14 -10.54 -24.52
C LYS A 27 23.64 -10.63 -23.08
N GLY A 28 22.82 -11.65 -22.76
CA GLY A 28 22.42 -11.98 -21.39
C GLY A 28 23.58 -12.53 -20.55
N GLY A 29 24.47 -13.35 -21.15
CA GLY A 29 25.62 -13.92 -20.43
C GLY A 29 26.82 -12.98 -20.24
N ALA A 30 26.95 -11.93 -21.06
CA ALA A 30 28.07 -10.98 -20.97
C ALA A 30 27.91 -9.91 -19.88
N ASN A 31 26.70 -9.73 -19.33
CA ASN A 31 26.43 -8.78 -18.25
C ASN A 31 26.43 -9.41 -16.84
N GLU A 32 26.74 -10.71 -16.73
CA GLU A 32 26.92 -11.42 -15.44
C GLU A 32 28.41 -11.72 -15.14
N ALA A 33 29.31 -10.82 -15.55
CA ALA A 33 30.73 -10.85 -15.19
C ALA A 33 31.10 -9.71 -14.21
N GLY A 34 30.26 -9.47 -13.20
CA GLY A 34 30.56 -8.56 -12.10
C GLY A 34 29.53 -8.67 -10.98
N SER A 35 29.97 -9.09 -9.79
CA SER A 35 29.17 -9.25 -8.56
C SER A 35 28.23 -10.49 -8.58
N ASN A 36 28.46 -11.59 -7.87
CA ASN A 36 28.83 -11.71 -6.47
C ASN A 36 29.55 -13.04 -6.20
N LYS A 37 30.87 -12.98 -5.99
CA LYS A 37 31.58 -13.97 -5.16
C LYS A 37 31.29 -13.62 -3.70
N LEU A 38 30.29 -14.26 -3.09
CA LEU A 38 30.13 -14.33 -1.64
C LEU A 38 29.47 -15.67 -1.27
N ALA A 39 30.04 -16.77 -1.78
CA ALA A 39 29.96 -18.06 -1.09
C ALA A 39 31.04 -18.01 0.00
N ASN A 40 30.66 -17.44 1.15
CA ASN A 40 31.53 -17.32 2.31
C ASN A 40 31.65 -18.71 2.95
N THR A 41 32.76 -19.36 2.65
CA THR A 41 33.31 -20.50 3.37
C THR A 41 33.39 -20.14 4.85
N LEU A 42 32.65 -20.86 5.69
CA LEU A 42 32.82 -20.89 7.15
C LEU A 42 34.22 -21.44 7.48
N SER A 43 35.22 -20.56 7.49
CA SER A 43 36.46 -20.78 8.21
C SER A 43 36.35 -20.10 9.56
N SER A 44 36.08 -20.92 10.58
CA SER A 44 36.24 -20.57 11.99
C SER A 44 37.70 -20.16 12.19
N ASN A 45 37.95 -18.87 12.31
CA ASN A 45 39.25 -18.32 12.66
C ASN A 45 39.18 -17.76 14.07
N SER A 46 40.16 -18.19 14.84
CA SER A 46 40.34 -18.07 16.28
C SER A 46 40.28 -16.64 16.83
N GLU A 47 39.69 -16.54 18.02
CA GLU A 47 40.09 -15.68 19.15
C GLU A 47 40.62 -14.28 18.82
N GLN A 48 39.70 -13.34 18.70
CA GLN A 48 39.91 -12.00 19.23
C GLN A 48 38.75 -11.68 20.17
N GLU A 49 39.03 -11.80 21.47
CA GLU A 49 38.16 -11.36 22.55
C GLU A 49 38.08 -9.82 22.50
N VAL A 50 37.09 -9.30 21.78
CA VAL A 50 36.78 -7.86 21.81
C VAL A 50 36.02 -7.60 23.10
N VAL A 51 36.73 -7.05 24.09
CA VAL A 51 36.15 -6.55 25.34
C VAL A 51 35.34 -5.30 25.03
N TYR A 52 34.02 -5.44 24.95
CA TYR A 52 33.10 -4.30 24.87
C TYR A 52 32.90 -3.75 26.28
N SER A 53 33.45 -2.56 26.54
CA SER A 53 33.11 -1.75 27.71
C SER A 53 31.95 -0.83 27.35
N ALA A 54 30.79 -1.07 27.97
CA ALA A 54 29.67 -0.13 27.89
C ALA A 54 29.79 0.86 29.05
N THR A 55 30.14 2.11 28.75
CA THR A 55 29.93 3.23 29.68
C THR A 55 28.45 3.55 29.74
N VAL A 56 27.79 3.11 30.80
CA VAL A 56 26.46 3.58 31.18
C VAL A 56 26.59 5.07 31.50
N SER A 57 26.07 5.94 30.62
CA SER A 57 25.88 7.34 31.00
C SER A 57 24.99 7.39 32.22
N GLU A 58 25.47 8.05 33.27
CA GLU A 58 24.71 8.30 34.48
C GLU A 58 23.32 8.81 34.08
N THR A 59 22.29 8.14 34.60
CA THR A 59 20.91 8.62 34.56
C THR A 59 20.89 10.03 35.15
N GLU A 60 20.90 11.03 34.28
CA GLU A 60 20.57 12.39 34.64
C GLU A 60 19.17 12.31 35.25
N THR A 61 19.06 12.58 36.55
CA THR A 61 17.78 12.59 37.26
C THR A 61 17.03 13.84 36.83
N ILE A 62 16.47 13.77 35.62
CA ILE A 62 15.74 14.86 35.00
C ILE A 62 14.46 15.06 35.82
N ASP A 63 14.47 16.07 36.69
CA ASP A 63 13.34 16.51 37.48
C ASP A 63 12.15 16.81 36.56
N ARG A 64 11.00 16.16 36.82
CA ARG A 64 9.75 16.35 36.05
C ARG A 64 9.37 17.82 35.92
N LYS A 65 9.74 18.64 36.91
CA LYS A 65 9.46 20.08 36.91
C LYS A 65 10.25 20.84 35.85
N SER A 66 11.51 20.46 35.59
CA SER A 66 12.35 21.11 34.57
C SER A 66 11.86 20.82 33.16
N ARG A 67 11.38 19.60 32.87
CA ARG A 67 10.75 19.26 31.59
C ARG A 67 9.49 20.07 31.31
N ILE A 68 8.64 20.29 32.31
CA ILE A 68 7.41 21.07 32.13
C ILE A 68 7.72 22.53 31.83
N ILE A 69 8.74 23.11 32.46
CA ILE A 69 9.19 24.48 32.19
C ILE A 69 9.75 24.58 30.77
N ALA A 70 10.61 23.63 30.35
CA ALA A 70 11.15 23.59 29.01
C ALA A 70 10.06 23.42 27.93
N MET A 71 9.02 22.64 28.20
CA MET A 71 7.88 22.48 27.29
C MET A 71 7.04 23.75 27.18
N ARG A 72 6.76 24.43 28.30
CA ARG A 72 6.04 25.71 28.30
C ARG A 72 6.81 26.80 27.57
N GLN A 73 8.14 26.82 27.70
CA GLN A 73 8.99 27.78 27.00
C GLN A 73 9.00 27.53 25.49
N LYS A 74 9.04 26.27 25.05
CA LYS A 74 8.88 25.93 23.62
C LYS A 74 7.52 26.32 23.07
N ILE A 75 6.44 26.18 23.84
CA ILE A 75 5.09 26.58 23.41
C ILE A 75 5.00 28.11 23.27
N LEU A 76 5.65 28.88 24.15
CA LEU A 76 5.70 30.33 24.06
C LEU A 76 6.54 30.81 22.85
N GLU A 77 7.66 30.14 22.55
CA GLU A 77 8.43 30.42 21.33
C GLU A 77 7.69 30.06 20.03
N LEU A 78 6.75 29.12 20.09
CA LEU A 78 5.88 28.73 18.97
C LEU A 78 4.56 29.53 18.92
N GLY A 79 4.33 30.45 19.86
CA GLY A 79 3.06 31.16 20.08
C GLY A 79 2.64 32.15 18.99
N ASP A 80 3.51 32.47 18.02
CA ASP A 80 3.21 33.42 16.92
C ASP A 80 2.81 32.73 15.61
N HIS A 81 2.62 31.40 15.61
CA HIS A 81 2.17 30.64 14.44
C HIS A 81 0.92 29.82 14.74
N TYR A 82 -0.18 30.49 15.12
CA TYR A 82 -1.51 29.89 15.09
C TYR A 82 -2.54 30.82 14.43
N ILE A 83 -3.11 30.29 13.33
CA ILE A 83 -4.43 30.56 12.75
C ILE A 83 -4.63 31.96 12.17
N SER A 84 -4.34 32.07 10.87
CA SER A 84 -4.95 33.10 10.01
C SER A 84 -6.45 33.03 10.18
N ALA A 85 -7.02 34.15 10.62
CA ALA A 85 -8.46 34.36 10.70
C ALA A 85 -9.13 33.99 9.37
N GLN A 86 -10.24 33.29 9.51
CA GLN A 86 -11.17 32.93 8.45
C GLN A 86 -11.60 34.21 7.72
N GLU A 87 -11.16 34.36 6.47
CA GLU A 87 -11.61 35.41 5.57
C GLU A 87 -13.08 35.16 5.25
N SER A 88 -13.94 36.14 5.54
CA SER A 88 -15.37 36.07 5.27
C SER A 88 -15.60 36.08 3.77
N GLU A 89 -15.88 34.92 3.20
CA GLU A 89 -16.33 34.76 1.83
C GLU A 89 -17.75 35.35 1.69
N SER A 90 -17.86 36.43 0.91
CA SER A 90 -19.12 37.08 0.59
C SER A 90 -19.99 36.19 -0.31
N GLU A 91 -21.28 36.12 0.03
CA GLU A 91 -22.32 35.38 -0.70
C GLU A 91 -22.27 35.62 -2.22
N PRO A 92 -22.37 34.56 -3.05
CA PRO A 92 -22.51 34.73 -4.48
C PRO A 92 -23.91 35.25 -4.83
N ASN A 93 -23.90 36.32 -5.63
CA ASN A 93 -25.07 36.95 -6.24
C ASN A 93 -25.75 35.95 -7.18
N ILE A 94 -27.01 35.61 -6.90
CA ILE A 94 -27.86 34.76 -7.74
C ILE A 94 -28.16 35.53 -9.02
N ILE A 95 -27.56 35.12 -10.13
CA ILE A 95 -28.01 35.48 -11.47
C ILE A 95 -28.88 34.32 -11.94
N GLU A 96 -30.19 34.55 -12.01
CA GLU A 96 -31.13 33.71 -12.74
C GLU A 96 -30.83 33.86 -14.24
N ASP A 97 -30.14 32.89 -14.82
CA ASP A 97 -30.05 32.74 -16.28
C ASP A 97 -30.90 31.55 -16.72
N GLU A 98 -31.71 31.80 -17.76
CA GLU A 98 -32.66 30.89 -18.39
C GLU A 98 -32.01 29.60 -18.92
N PRO A 99 -32.77 28.49 -19.01
CA PRO A 99 -32.27 27.26 -19.62
C PRO A 99 -32.29 27.38 -21.15
N SER A 100 -31.10 27.53 -21.75
CA SER A 100 -30.91 27.23 -23.18
C SER A 100 -30.67 25.74 -23.36
N GLU A 101 -31.61 25.07 -24.01
CA GLU A 101 -31.46 23.72 -24.55
C GLU A 101 -30.36 23.71 -25.64
N GLU A 102 -29.22 23.09 -25.34
CA GLU A 102 -28.33 22.55 -26.38
C GLU A 102 -28.10 21.05 -26.11
N ILE A 103 -28.62 20.26 -27.04
CA ILE A 103 -28.47 18.81 -27.12
C ILE A 103 -27.03 18.53 -27.56
N ALA A 104 -26.17 18.22 -26.59
CA ALA A 104 -24.89 17.58 -26.85
C ALA A 104 -25.08 16.06 -26.68
N GLU A 105 -25.11 15.37 -27.81
CA GLU A 105 -25.05 13.92 -27.92
C GLU A 105 -23.66 13.46 -27.45
N SER A 106 -23.52 13.24 -26.14
CA SER A 106 -22.34 12.60 -25.57
C SER A 106 -22.43 11.10 -25.84
N GLU A 107 -21.49 10.57 -26.60
CA GLU A 107 -21.18 9.14 -26.58
C GLU A 107 -20.91 8.73 -25.13
N GLN A 108 -21.87 8.02 -24.52
CA GLN A 108 -21.73 7.44 -23.20
C GLN A 108 -20.69 6.32 -23.29
N ILE A 109 -19.44 6.66 -23.02
CA ILE A 109 -18.46 5.66 -22.58
C ILE A 109 -19.03 5.14 -21.26
N SER A 110 -19.53 3.90 -21.27
CA SER A 110 -19.97 3.20 -20.05
C SER A 110 -18.78 3.13 -19.09
N THR A 111 -18.80 4.03 -18.10
CA THR A 111 -17.89 4.10 -16.95
C THR A 111 -18.29 3.11 -15.86
N ASP A 112 -19.11 2.11 -16.19
CA ASP A 112 -19.53 1.11 -15.23
C ASP A 112 -18.31 0.31 -14.79
N VAL A 113 -17.98 0.48 -13.51
CA VAL A 113 -17.05 -0.39 -12.80
C VAL A 113 -17.41 -1.83 -13.18
N GLN A 114 -16.46 -2.59 -13.71
CA GLN A 114 -16.72 -3.97 -14.10
C GLN A 114 -16.93 -4.82 -12.83
N LEU A 115 -18.14 -4.74 -12.28
CA LEU A 115 -18.57 -5.47 -11.11
C LEU A 115 -18.75 -6.93 -11.51
N CYS A 116 -18.27 -7.85 -10.68
CA CYS A 116 -18.49 -9.26 -10.91
C CYS A 116 -19.97 -9.63 -10.87
N ASP A 117 -20.30 -10.71 -11.57
CA ASP A 117 -21.58 -11.38 -11.39
C ASP A 117 -21.82 -11.69 -9.90
N GLY A 118 -22.98 -11.27 -9.39
CA GLY A 118 -23.34 -11.48 -7.99
C GLY A 118 -22.73 -10.48 -7.00
N TYR A 119 -22.28 -9.31 -7.47
CA TYR A 119 -21.83 -8.23 -6.59
C TYR A 119 -22.89 -7.85 -5.54
N SER A 120 -22.48 -7.82 -4.27
CA SER A 120 -23.35 -7.46 -3.15
C SER A 120 -22.61 -6.68 -2.08
N LYS A 121 -23.30 -5.76 -1.38
CA LYS A 121 -22.71 -5.06 -0.24
C LYS A 121 -22.62 -6.02 0.94
N VAL A 122 -21.41 -6.25 1.45
CA VAL A 122 -21.19 -7.16 2.59
C VAL A 122 -21.16 -6.38 3.90
N SER A 123 -21.83 -6.93 4.91
CA SER A 123 -21.77 -6.44 6.29
C SER A 123 -20.76 -7.27 7.07
N VAL A 124 -19.51 -6.79 7.13
CA VAL A 124 -18.44 -7.39 7.93
C VAL A 124 -18.55 -6.88 9.37
N ASN A 125 -18.44 -7.78 10.36
CA ASN A 125 -18.31 -7.37 11.76
C ASN A 125 -16.90 -6.85 12.03
N TRP A 126 -16.65 -5.61 11.62
CA TRP A 126 -15.34 -4.97 11.69
C TRP A 126 -15.34 -3.89 12.78
N PRO A 127 -14.39 -3.89 13.72
CA PRO A 127 -14.36 -2.87 14.76
C PRO A 127 -14.05 -1.49 14.15
N MET A 128 -14.71 -0.43 14.64
CA MET A 128 -14.51 0.92 14.09
C MET A 128 -13.25 1.62 14.63
N THR A 129 -12.64 1.09 15.69
CA THR A 129 -11.53 1.74 16.41
C THR A 129 -10.55 0.70 16.95
N GLY A 130 -9.32 1.15 17.26
CA GLY A 130 -8.31 0.30 17.88
C GLY A 130 -7.70 -0.73 16.92
N ILE A 131 -7.91 -0.57 15.61
CA ILE A 131 -7.28 -1.40 14.59
C ILE A 131 -5.89 -0.87 14.32
N MET A 132 -4.93 -1.78 14.30
CA MET A 132 -3.54 -1.53 13.99
C MET A 132 -3.12 -2.39 12.81
N THR A 133 -2.12 -1.90 12.06
CA THR A 133 -1.47 -2.67 11.00
C THR A 133 0.00 -2.83 11.33
N ALA A 134 0.53 -4.04 11.13
CA ALA A 134 1.95 -4.31 11.30
C ALA A 134 2.45 -5.31 10.26
N GLU A 135 3.73 -5.28 9.95
CA GLU A 135 4.38 -6.30 9.13
C GLU A 135 5.10 -7.29 10.04
N ARG A 136 4.73 -8.57 9.94
CA ARG A 136 5.34 -9.67 10.69
C ARG A 136 5.49 -10.88 9.79
N GLU A 137 6.67 -11.51 9.84
CA GLU A 137 6.97 -12.75 9.13
C GLU A 137 6.69 -12.70 7.61
N GLY A 138 6.86 -11.53 6.98
CA GLY A 138 6.61 -11.35 5.55
C GLY A 138 5.14 -11.25 5.16
N ALA A 139 4.25 -11.09 6.13
CA ALA A 139 2.84 -10.76 5.92
C ALA A 139 2.51 -9.45 6.62
N ARG A 140 1.45 -8.79 6.15
CA ARG A 140 0.88 -7.64 6.82
C ARG A 140 -0.33 -8.09 7.61
N ILE A 141 -0.27 -7.92 8.92
CA ILE A 141 -1.35 -8.27 9.83
C ILE A 141 -2.14 -7.01 10.18
N VAL A 142 -3.45 -7.16 10.19
CA VAL A 142 -4.41 -6.19 10.73
C VAL A 142 -4.95 -6.80 12.00
N TYR A 143 -4.81 -6.11 13.13
CA TYR A 143 -5.14 -6.66 14.43
C TYR A 143 -5.71 -5.60 15.37
N THR A 144 -6.39 -6.03 16.42
CA THR A 144 -6.77 -5.18 17.56
C THR A 144 -6.05 -5.64 18.81
N GLU A 145 -5.82 -4.73 19.74
CA GLU A 145 -5.23 -5.04 21.05
C GLU A 145 -6.33 -5.04 22.12
N ASP A 146 -6.43 -6.14 22.86
CA ASP A 146 -7.21 -6.22 24.09
C ASP A 146 -6.27 -6.16 25.30
N ILE A 147 -6.45 -5.13 26.13
CA ILE A 147 -5.62 -4.89 27.31
C ILE A 147 -6.35 -5.46 28.53
N GLN A 148 -5.85 -6.60 29.03
CA GLN A 148 -6.38 -7.23 30.23
C GLN A 148 -5.46 -6.95 31.41
N VAL A 149 -6.00 -6.34 32.48
CA VAL A 149 -5.25 -6.17 33.73
C VAL A 149 -5.27 -7.50 34.49
N VAL A 150 -4.15 -8.22 34.45
CA VAL A 150 -3.98 -9.50 35.14
C VAL A 150 -3.30 -9.26 36.47
N THR A 151 -3.88 -9.80 37.53
CA THR A 151 -3.29 -9.75 38.87
C THR A 151 -2.32 -10.92 39.02
N VAL A 152 -1.03 -10.65 39.16
CA VAL A 152 0.02 -11.66 39.32
C VAL A 152 0.51 -11.67 40.77
N PRO A 153 0.53 -12.82 41.46
CA PRO A 153 1.10 -12.90 42.80
C PRO A 153 2.63 -12.76 42.73
N VAL A 154 3.19 -11.80 43.49
CA VAL A 154 4.64 -11.55 43.58
C VAL A 154 5.23 -12.07 44.90
N GLY A 155 4.36 -12.48 45.84
CA GLY A 155 4.74 -13.07 47.11
C GLY A 155 3.55 -13.73 47.82
N ALA A 156 3.74 -14.16 49.07
CA ALA A 156 2.70 -14.83 49.84
C ALA A 156 1.47 -13.95 50.17
N THR A 157 1.65 -12.62 50.18
CA THR A 157 0.59 -11.64 50.52
C THR A 157 0.51 -10.44 49.57
N THR A 158 1.43 -10.33 48.61
CA THR A 158 1.51 -9.18 47.69
C THR A 158 1.13 -9.58 46.27
N THR A 159 0.15 -8.87 45.70
CA THR A 159 -0.22 -8.96 44.29
C THR A 159 0.24 -7.72 43.54
N GLU A 160 0.65 -7.90 42.28
CA GLU A 160 0.98 -6.84 41.35
C GLU A 160 -0.02 -6.90 40.18
N GLN A 161 -0.51 -5.74 39.76
CA GLN A 161 -1.30 -5.65 38.53
C GLN A 161 -0.34 -5.51 37.36
N ARG A 162 -0.46 -6.40 36.37
CA ARG A 162 0.27 -6.31 35.11
C ARG A 162 -0.72 -6.27 33.95
N GLU A 163 -0.46 -5.40 33.00
CA GLU A 163 -1.21 -5.38 31.76
C GLU A 163 -0.74 -6.52 30.86
N LYS A 164 -1.67 -7.36 30.44
CA LYS A 164 -1.47 -8.38 29.42
C LYS A 164 -2.16 -7.90 28.15
N ILE A 165 -1.36 -7.52 27.16
CA ILE A 165 -1.85 -7.16 25.83
C ILE A 165 -2.05 -8.46 25.05
N THR A 166 -3.27 -8.67 24.57
CA THR A 166 -3.61 -9.80 23.70
C THR A 166 -3.99 -9.25 22.34
N GLU A 167 -3.27 -9.67 21.30
CA GLU A 167 -3.55 -9.26 19.93
C GLU A 167 -4.58 -10.20 19.31
N ASN A 168 -5.64 -9.62 18.74
CA ASN A 168 -6.65 -10.34 17.98
C ASN A 168 -6.45 -10.02 16.50
N ILE A 169 -5.93 -10.98 15.74
CA ILE A 169 -5.70 -10.82 14.30
C ILE A 169 -7.05 -10.84 13.58
N LEU A 170 -7.36 -9.77 12.88
CA LEU A 170 -8.58 -9.62 12.07
C LEU A 170 -8.35 -10.07 10.63
N LEU A 171 -7.21 -9.71 10.05
CA LEU A 171 -6.89 -9.98 8.65
C LEU A 171 -5.38 -10.16 8.47
N GLN A 172 -5.00 -11.03 7.54
CA GLN A 172 -3.61 -11.20 7.12
C GLN A 172 -3.50 -11.00 5.60
N LEU A 173 -2.79 -9.96 5.18
CA LEU A 173 -2.54 -9.62 3.79
C LEU A 173 -1.15 -10.10 3.38
N PRO A 174 -0.99 -10.69 2.19
CA PRO A 174 0.32 -11.05 1.66
C PRO A 174 1.11 -9.78 1.28
N ILE A 175 2.44 -9.82 1.40
CA ILE A 175 3.28 -8.76 0.85
C ILE A 175 3.67 -9.18 -0.57
N ARG A 176 3.26 -8.38 -1.56
CA ARG A 176 3.52 -8.64 -2.98
C ARG A 176 4.19 -7.44 -3.64
N THR A 177 5.12 -7.72 -4.56
CA THR A 177 5.81 -6.70 -5.34
C THR A 177 5.44 -6.73 -6.82
N SER A 178 5.03 -7.88 -7.35
CA SER A 178 4.71 -8.06 -8.77
C SER A 178 3.31 -8.64 -8.95
N PRO A 179 2.54 -8.18 -9.95
CA PRO A 179 1.21 -8.71 -10.22
C PRO A 179 1.31 -10.15 -10.74
N LEU A 180 0.25 -10.92 -10.55
CA LEU A 180 0.10 -12.22 -11.18
C LEU A 180 -0.37 -12.02 -12.64
N SER A 181 -0.17 -13.05 -13.46
CA SER A 181 -0.70 -13.06 -14.83
C SER A 181 -2.22 -13.30 -14.89
N ILE A 182 -2.86 -13.50 -13.73
CA ILE A 182 -4.30 -13.72 -13.59
C ILE A 182 -4.91 -12.53 -12.87
N THR A 183 -6.08 -12.11 -13.34
CA THR A 183 -6.91 -11.12 -12.65
C THR A 183 -8.03 -11.84 -11.91
N SER A 184 -8.24 -11.49 -10.65
CA SER A 184 -9.34 -11.99 -9.83
C SER A 184 -10.37 -10.90 -9.63
N CYS A 185 -11.63 -11.29 -9.56
CA CYS A 185 -12.74 -10.38 -9.40
C CYS A 185 -13.41 -10.69 -8.05
N ILE A 186 -13.94 -9.68 -7.36
CA ILE A 186 -14.60 -9.84 -6.05
C ILE A 186 -16.09 -9.54 -6.17
N ASN A 187 -16.90 -10.40 -5.56
CA ASN A 187 -18.37 -10.32 -5.54
C ASN A 187 -18.92 -9.49 -4.37
N HIS A 188 -18.07 -8.69 -3.72
CA HIS A 188 -18.42 -7.84 -2.59
C HIS A 188 -17.76 -6.46 -2.68
N ASP A 189 -18.30 -5.50 -1.94
CA ASP A 189 -17.90 -4.09 -2.03
C ASP A 189 -16.62 -3.74 -1.28
N VAL A 190 -16.18 -4.54 -0.30
CA VAL A 190 -14.92 -4.32 0.42
C VAL A 190 -13.74 -4.70 -0.47
N ILE A 191 -12.81 -3.78 -0.69
CA ILE A 191 -11.65 -3.98 -1.56
C ILE A 191 -10.31 -3.95 -0.82
N GLY A 192 -10.29 -3.47 0.41
CA GLY A 192 -9.04 -3.30 1.16
C GLY A 192 -9.24 -2.73 2.55
N VAL A 193 -8.13 -2.41 3.19
CA VAL A 193 -8.05 -1.81 4.53
C VAL A 193 -7.15 -0.57 4.45
N ALA A 194 -7.66 0.56 4.94
CA ALA A 194 -6.93 1.81 5.02
C ALA A 194 -5.85 1.77 6.11
N LEU A 195 -4.96 2.75 6.11
CA LEU A 195 -3.88 2.84 7.10
C LEU A 195 -4.37 3.03 8.55
N ASP A 196 -5.56 3.60 8.72
CA ASP A 196 -6.22 3.74 10.02
C ASP A 196 -7.00 2.47 10.45
N GLY A 197 -6.96 1.43 9.61
CA GLY A 197 -7.63 0.16 9.84
C GLY A 197 -9.10 0.12 9.40
N SER A 198 -9.65 1.22 8.85
CA SER A 198 -11.00 1.20 8.29
C SER A 198 -11.09 0.37 7.01
N LEU A 199 -12.27 -0.17 6.70
CA LEU A 199 -12.49 -0.90 5.45
C LEU A 199 -12.65 0.08 4.29
N ILE A 200 -11.92 -0.16 3.22
CA ILE A 200 -12.08 0.58 1.96
C ILE A 200 -13.12 -0.15 1.13
N ARG A 201 -14.22 0.54 0.81
CA ARG A 201 -15.25 0.00 -0.10
C ARG A 201 -15.07 0.61 -1.48
N ASN A 202 -15.46 -0.16 -2.51
CA ASN A 202 -15.33 0.27 -3.90
C ASN A 202 -16.16 1.53 -4.20
N GLY A 203 -17.29 1.69 -3.50
CA GLY A 203 -18.16 2.87 -3.60
C GLY A 203 -17.64 4.11 -2.88
N ASP A 204 -16.60 4.01 -2.05
CA ASP A 204 -16.07 5.15 -1.28
C ASP A 204 -15.08 6.00 -2.09
N TYR A 205 -14.90 5.72 -3.38
CA TYR A 205 -13.93 6.36 -4.28
C TYR A 205 -13.82 7.88 -4.08
N THR A 206 -14.95 8.60 -4.06
CA THR A 206 -14.99 10.07 -3.92
C THR A 206 -14.33 10.57 -2.63
N ALA A 207 -14.38 9.81 -1.53
CA ALA A 207 -13.76 10.21 -0.27
C ALA A 207 -12.22 10.21 -0.34
N TYR A 208 -11.64 9.48 -1.30
CA TYR A 208 -10.20 9.29 -1.43
C TYR A 208 -9.58 9.98 -2.65
N THR A 209 -10.38 10.54 -3.56
CA THR A 209 -9.86 11.28 -4.73
C THR A 209 -9.12 12.57 -4.37
N ILE A 210 -9.31 13.06 -3.14
CA ILE A 210 -8.58 14.20 -2.60
C ILE A 210 -7.08 13.90 -2.39
N PHE A 211 -6.71 12.62 -2.31
CA PHE A 211 -5.33 12.22 -2.08
C PHE A 211 -4.53 12.21 -3.38
N GLU A 212 -3.34 12.78 -3.34
CA GLU A 212 -2.41 12.80 -4.46
C GLU A 212 -1.76 11.43 -4.73
N LYS A 213 -1.18 11.25 -5.92
CA LYS A 213 -0.56 10.00 -6.38
C LYS A 213 0.48 9.40 -5.44
N HIS A 214 1.15 10.19 -4.60
CA HIS A 214 2.18 9.68 -3.69
C HIS A 214 1.65 9.34 -2.30
N THR A 215 0.39 9.66 -2.03
CA THR A 215 -0.25 9.37 -0.74
C THR A 215 -0.68 7.92 -0.71
N HIS A 216 -0.11 7.17 0.22
CA HIS A 216 -0.48 5.79 0.47
C HIS A 216 -1.74 5.74 1.34
N ILE A 217 -2.82 5.20 0.78
CA ILE A 217 -4.15 5.17 1.40
C ILE A 217 -4.32 3.92 2.28
N GLY A 218 -3.81 2.79 1.80
CA GLY A 218 -4.00 1.50 2.45
C GLY A 218 -3.59 0.34 1.56
N TYR A 219 -4.12 -0.84 1.85
CA TYR A 219 -3.78 -2.07 1.14
C TYR A 219 -5.03 -2.76 0.62
N ALA A 220 -4.97 -3.20 -0.63
CA ALA A 220 -5.98 -4.04 -1.24
C ALA A 220 -5.98 -5.45 -0.62
N LEU A 221 -7.09 -6.19 -0.75
CA LEU A 221 -7.22 -7.56 -0.23
C LEU A 221 -6.24 -8.55 -0.85
N ASP A 222 -5.67 -8.27 -2.02
CA ASP A 222 -4.60 -9.08 -2.61
C ASP A 222 -3.20 -8.72 -2.12
N GLY A 223 -3.08 -7.70 -1.26
CA GLY A 223 -1.86 -7.28 -0.58
C GLY A 223 -1.12 -6.10 -1.21
N PHE A 224 -1.52 -5.63 -2.41
CA PHE A 224 -0.86 -4.49 -3.02
C PHE A 224 -1.29 -3.16 -2.38
N PRO A 225 -0.39 -2.18 -2.29
CA PRO A 225 -0.72 -0.87 -1.75
C PRO A 225 -1.62 -0.07 -2.72
N ILE A 226 -2.52 0.72 -2.15
CA ILE A 226 -3.43 1.63 -2.83
C ILE A 226 -2.92 3.05 -2.58
N TYR A 227 -2.72 3.80 -3.67
CA TYR A 227 -2.30 5.19 -3.65
C TYR A 227 -3.40 6.10 -4.20
N GLY A 228 -3.28 7.40 -3.94
CA GLY A 228 -4.20 8.43 -4.40
C GLY A 228 -4.26 8.59 -5.92
N ARG A 229 -4.92 9.66 -6.37
CA ARG A 229 -5.22 9.90 -7.78
C ARG A 229 -3.96 10.17 -8.59
N ALA A 230 -3.82 9.46 -9.72
CA ALA A 230 -2.66 9.52 -10.60
C ALA A 230 -3.06 9.49 -12.07
N ASP A 231 -3.60 10.61 -12.56
CA ASP A 231 -4.07 10.73 -13.95
C ASP A 231 -2.91 10.82 -14.96
N ASP A 232 -1.67 11.00 -14.49
CA ASP A 232 -0.44 11.00 -15.30
C ASP A 232 0.23 9.61 -15.42
N VAL A 233 -0.32 8.58 -14.77
CA VAL A 233 0.23 7.22 -14.77
C VAL A 233 -0.59 6.32 -15.69
N VAL A 234 0.10 5.58 -16.57
CA VAL A 234 -0.56 4.58 -17.42
C VAL A 234 -0.92 3.36 -16.56
N LEU A 235 -2.21 3.20 -16.28
CA LEU A 235 -2.74 2.11 -15.48
C LEU A 235 -3.10 0.91 -16.36
N ASP A 236 -3.03 -0.29 -15.78
CA ASP A 236 -3.55 -1.51 -16.38
C ASP A 236 -5.08 -1.60 -16.25
N THR A 237 -5.65 -2.69 -16.74
CA THR A 237 -7.11 -2.93 -16.72
C THR A 237 -7.69 -3.03 -15.31
N CYS A 238 -6.88 -3.39 -14.31
CA CYS A 238 -7.31 -3.45 -12.91
C CYS A 238 -7.11 -2.12 -12.18
N GLY A 239 -6.45 -1.15 -12.83
CA GLY A 239 -6.22 0.17 -12.27
C GLY A 239 -4.95 0.29 -11.45
N GLY A 240 -3.98 -0.60 -11.64
CA GLY A 240 -2.65 -0.48 -11.05
C GLY A 240 -1.56 -0.30 -12.09
N ALA A 241 -0.35 -0.05 -11.61
CA ALA A 241 0.82 0.13 -12.45
C ALA A 241 2.09 -0.37 -11.75
N MET A 242 3.04 -0.84 -12.54
CA MET A 242 4.41 -1.07 -12.08
C MET A 242 5.14 0.27 -12.00
N VAL A 243 5.62 0.64 -10.81
CA VAL A 243 6.43 1.84 -10.62
C VAL A 243 7.71 1.48 -9.90
N GLY A 244 8.83 1.52 -10.63
CA GLY A 244 10.07 0.91 -10.18
C GLY A 244 9.93 -0.62 -10.18
N THR A 245 10.17 -1.25 -9.03
CA THR A 245 10.13 -2.72 -8.86
C THR A 245 8.86 -3.20 -8.17
N ALA A 246 7.89 -2.32 -7.92
CA ALA A 246 6.69 -2.63 -7.16
C ALA A 246 5.42 -2.25 -7.91
N TYR A 247 4.44 -3.14 -7.83
CA TYR A 247 3.08 -2.93 -8.30
C TYR A 247 2.25 -2.25 -7.22
N ARG A 248 1.37 -1.34 -7.65
CA ARG A 248 0.46 -0.61 -6.77
C ARG A 248 -0.78 -0.16 -7.53
N TYR A 249 -1.88 -0.05 -6.80
CA TYR A 249 -3.12 0.53 -7.31
C TYR A 249 -3.11 2.04 -7.17
N TYR A 250 -3.77 2.72 -8.10
CA TYR A 250 -3.92 4.17 -8.13
C TYR A 250 -5.36 4.53 -8.40
N LEU A 251 -5.86 5.64 -7.85
CA LEU A 251 -7.14 6.18 -8.28
C LEU A 251 -6.98 6.91 -9.62
N SER A 252 -8.04 6.94 -10.43
CA SER A 252 -8.06 7.62 -11.74
C SER A 252 -9.40 8.31 -11.94
N SER A 253 -9.39 9.52 -12.51
CA SER A 253 -10.62 10.26 -12.87
C SER A 253 -11.47 9.57 -13.94
N ASP A 254 -10.86 8.70 -14.73
CA ASP A 254 -11.47 8.14 -15.95
C ASP A 254 -12.35 6.92 -15.66
N ARG A 255 -12.41 6.49 -14.40
CA ARG A 255 -13.22 5.36 -13.96
C ARG A 255 -14.01 5.72 -12.71
N GLU A 256 -15.21 5.17 -12.63
CA GLU A 256 -15.95 5.13 -11.38
C GLU A 256 -15.38 4.00 -10.52
N GLY A 257 -15.27 4.21 -9.21
CA GLY A 257 -14.77 3.19 -8.28
C GLY A 257 -13.24 3.13 -8.12
N MET A 258 -12.83 2.44 -7.06
CA MET A 258 -11.44 2.35 -6.63
C MET A 258 -10.63 1.36 -7.46
N ILE A 259 -11.11 0.11 -7.54
CA ILE A 259 -10.42 -1.01 -8.17
C ILE A 259 -11.44 -1.82 -8.96
N ALA A 260 -11.15 -2.10 -10.23
CA ALA A 260 -12.03 -2.90 -11.10
C ALA A 260 -11.80 -4.41 -10.92
N CYS A 261 -10.54 -4.82 -10.72
CA CYS A 261 -10.14 -6.19 -10.47
C CYS A 261 -8.85 -6.26 -9.64
N PHE A 262 -8.54 -7.45 -9.12
CA PHE A 262 -7.32 -7.71 -8.37
C PHE A 262 -6.30 -8.37 -9.28
N SER A 263 -5.12 -7.77 -9.39
CA SER A 263 -3.93 -8.31 -10.06
C SER A 263 -3.21 -9.36 -9.19
N GLY A 264 -3.76 -9.71 -8.03
CA GLY A 264 -3.37 -10.85 -7.22
C GLY A 264 -4.57 -11.71 -6.80
N VAL A 265 -4.32 -12.71 -5.96
CA VAL A 265 -5.39 -13.50 -5.32
C VAL A 265 -5.81 -12.77 -4.04
N PRO A 266 -7.04 -12.24 -3.95
CA PRO A 266 -7.52 -11.55 -2.77
C PRO A 266 -7.74 -12.52 -1.61
N VAL A 267 -7.48 -12.05 -0.39
CA VAL A 267 -7.88 -12.76 0.82
C VAL A 267 -9.37 -12.55 1.09
N GLN A 268 -9.99 -13.50 1.79
CA GLN A 268 -11.38 -13.39 2.22
C GLN A 268 -11.48 -12.60 3.53
N ILE A 269 -12.56 -11.84 3.67
CA ILE A 269 -12.90 -11.05 4.85
C ILE A 269 -14.23 -11.49 5.46
#